data_AF-A0A4Y2ICM9-F1
#
_entry.id   AF-A0A4Y2ICM9-F1
#
_cell.length_a   1.000
_cell.length_b   1.000
_cell.length_c   1.000
_cell.angle_alpha   90.00
_cell.angle_beta   90.00
_cell.angle_gamma   90.00
#
_symmetry.space_group_name_H-M   'P 1'
#
loop_
_entity.id
_entity.type
_entity.pdbx_description
1 polymer ?
#
loop_
_entity_poly.entity_id
_entity_poly.type
_entity_poly.pdbx_seq_one_letter_code
_entity_poly.pdbx_strand_id
1 'polypeptide(L)'
;MMRQLFFIVLALAVLAQIAHGDSACQKERKDALQKNMKGVVGNFIPRCDSNGDYKMAQCNGSTGYCYCVDPKTGKQNGEAKRGGVKCNS
;
A
#
# COMPACT_ATOMS: atom_id res chain seq x y z
N MET A 1 -4.68 25.69 37.87
CA MET A 1 -3.37 25.19 37.36
C MET A 1 -3.51 23.92 36.50
N MET A 2 -4.40 22.96 36.81
CA MET A 2 -4.67 21.77 35.97
C MET A 2 -5.17 22.06 34.53
N ARG A 3 -5.85 23.19 34.29
CA ARG A 3 -6.40 23.52 32.97
C ARG A 3 -5.31 23.77 31.90
N GLN A 4 -4.21 24.40 32.28
CA GLN A 4 -3.04 24.64 31.41
C GLN A 4 -2.31 23.33 31.09
N LEU A 5 -2.17 22.44 32.07
CA LEU A 5 -1.62 21.09 31.88
C LEU A 5 -2.45 20.26 30.88
N PHE A 6 -3.77 20.36 30.91
CA PHE A 6 -4.65 19.65 29.98
C PHE A 6 -4.42 20.07 28.52
N PHE A 7 -4.25 21.37 28.26
CA PHE A 7 -3.94 21.88 26.93
C PHE A 7 -2.57 21.42 26.43
N ILE A 8 -1.58 21.34 27.32
CA ILE A 8 -0.23 20.85 26.99
C ILE A 8 -0.27 19.36 26.64
N VAL A 9 -1.02 18.54 27.39
CA VAL A 9 -1.19 17.11 27.10
C VAL A 9 -1.93 16.89 25.77
N LEU A 10 -2.97 17.68 25.48
CA LEU A 10 -3.67 17.63 24.20
C LEU A 10 -2.76 18.06 23.04
N ALA A 11 -1.98 19.13 23.20
CA ALA A 11 -1.03 19.57 22.17
C ALA A 11 0.05 18.51 21.89
N LEU A 12 0.61 17.88 22.92
CA LEU A 12 1.58 16.78 22.76
C LEU A 12 0.97 15.52 22.14
N ALA A 13 -0.28 15.18 22.49
CA ALA A 13 -1.01 14.07 21.89
C ALA A 13 -1.35 14.32 20.41
N VAL A 14 -1.68 15.55 20.04
CA VAL A 14 -1.90 15.97 18.64
C VAL A 14 -0.61 15.89 17.83
N LEU A 15 0.54 16.27 18.42
CA LEU A 15 1.85 16.12 17.79
C LEU A 15 2.26 14.64 17.61
N ALA A 16 1.81 13.75 18.48
CA ALA A 16 2.11 12.31 18.42
C ALA A 16 1.30 11.53 17.36
N GLN A 17 0.24 12.11 16.77
CA GLN A 17 -0.62 11.45 15.79
C GLN A 17 -0.15 11.58 14.32
N ILE A 18 0.93 12.34 14.08
CA ILE A 18 1.34 12.79 12.74
C ILE A 18 2.05 11.68 11.91
N ALA A 19 2.22 10.47 12.45
CA ALA A 19 2.99 9.39 11.82
C ALA A 19 2.15 8.29 11.12
N HIS A 20 0.98 8.61 10.54
CA HIS A 20 0.24 7.66 9.68
C HIS A 20 0.25 8.14 8.21
N GLY A 21 1.44 8.32 7.65
CA GLY A 21 1.57 8.57 6.20
C GLY A 21 1.30 7.30 5.40
N ASP A 22 0.68 7.43 4.23
CA ASP A 22 0.52 6.30 3.31
C ASP A 22 1.90 5.73 2.94
N SER A 23 2.04 4.41 3.07
CA SER A 23 3.18 3.68 2.50
C SER A 23 3.23 3.79 0.98
N ALA A 24 4.37 3.42 0.39
CA ALA A 24 4.55 3.41 -1.07
C ALA A 24 3.45 2.58 -1.78
N CYS A 25 3.16 1.37 -1.30
CA CYS A 25 2.12 0.52 -1.89
C CYS A 25 0.72 1.14 -1.75
N GLN A 26 0.38 1.67 -0.57
CA GLN A 26 -0.93 2.27 -0.34
C GLN A 26 -1.15 3.49 -1.23
N LYS A 27 -0.12 4.32 -1.41
CA LYS A 27 -0.17 5.47 -2.32
C LYS A 27 -0.40 5.03 -3.77
N GLU A 28 0.40 4.07 -4.27
CA GLU A 28 0.24 3.56 -5.63
C GLU A 28 -1.13 2.91 -5.85
N ARG A 29 -1.64 2.18 -4.85
CA ARG A 29 -2.98 1.60 -4.88
C ARG A 29 -4.07 2.66 -4.98
N LYS A 30 -4.00 3.73 -4.20
CA LYS A 30 -4.96 4.85 -4.26
C LYS A 30 -4.93 5.52 -5.63
N ASP A 31 -3.74 5.77 -6.18
CA ASP A 31 -3.58 6.36 -7.50
C ASP A 31 -4.16 5.47 -8.61
N ALA A 32 -3.94 4.15 -8.53
CA ALA A 32 -4.50 3.18 -9.47
C ALA A 32 -6.03 3.12 -9.39
N LEU A 33 -6.60 3.13 -8.17
CA LEU A 33 -8.05 3.18 -7.98
C LEU A 33 -8.65 4.49 -8.50
N GLN A 34 -7.98 5.61 -8.31
CA GLN A 34 -8.43 6.89 -8.84
C GLN A 34 -8.46 6.89 -10.37
N LYS A 35 -7.48 6.26 -11.03
CA LYS A 35 -7.52 6.08 -12.49
C LYS A 35 -8.76 5.29 -12.92
N ASN A 36 -9.17 4.28 -12.15
CA ASN A 36 -10.38 3.51 -12.47
C ASN A 36 -11.66 4.33 -12.32
N MET A 37 -11.74 5.18 -11.30
CA MET A 37 -12.84 6.14 -11.17
C MET A 37 -12.90 7.13 -12.35
N LYS A 38 -11.75 7.43 -12.97
CA LYS A 38 -11.64 8.25 -14.18
C LYS A 38 -11.87 7.46 -15.48
N GLY A 39 -12.32 6.21 -15.39
CA GLY A 39 -12.65 5.37 -16.55
C GLY A 39 -11.49 4.59 -17.15
N VAL A 40 -10.30 4.57 -16.52
CA VAL A 40 -9.21 3.70 -16.96
C VAL A 40 -9.55 2.26 -16.57
N VAL A 41 -9.81 1.42 -17.55
CA VAL A 41 -10.14 0.00 -17.32
C VAL A 41 -8.90 -0.86 -17.48
N GLY A 42 -8.73 -1.83 -16.58
CA GLY A 42 -7.71 -2.87 -16.72
C GLY A 42 -6.29 -2.45 -16.35
N ASN A 43 -6.12 -1.31 -15.69
CA ASN A 43 -4.83 -0.96 -15.10
C ASN A 43 -4.44 -1.93 -13.98
N PHE A 44 -3.16 -1.92 -13.62
CA PHE A 44 -2.67 -2.68 -12.48
C PHE A 44 -2.99 -1.95 -11.17
N ILE A 45 -3.51 -2.68 -10.19
CA ILE A 45 -3.73 -2.21 -8.82
C ILE A 45 -2.86 -3.06 -7.89
N PRO A 46 -1.83 -2.50 -7.24
CA PRO A 46 -0.98 -3.26 -6.34
C PRO A 46 -1.75 -3.72 -5.11
N ARG A 47 -1.40 -4.90 -4.62
CA ARG A 47 -1.91 -5.45 -3.36
C ARG A 47 -0.94 -5.11 -2.25
N CYS A 48 -1.47 -4.49 -1.20
CA CYS A 48 -0.72 -4.18 0.00
C CYS A 48 -1.14 -5.12 1.14
N ASP A 49 -0.25 -5.35 2.09
CA ASP A 49 -0.58 -5.99 3.36
C ASP A 49 -1.10 -4.97 4.39
N SER A 50 -1.32 -5.42 5.63
CA SER A 50 -1.80 -4.56 6.73
C SER A 50 -0.77 -3.54 7.21
N ASN A 51 0.52 -3.80 6.98
CA ASN A 51 1.62 -2.90 7.34
C ASN A 51 1.83 -1.81 6.28
N GLY A 52 1.17 -1.94 5.12
CA GLY A 52 1.36 -1.06 3.97
C GLY A 52 2.49 -1.49 3.04
N ASP A 53 3.16 -2.61 3.31
CA ASP A 53 4.13 -3.17 2.38
C ASP A 53 3.41 -3.82 1.18
N TYR A 54 4.14 -4.02 0.09
CA TYR A 54 3.63 -4.80 -1.04
C TYR A 54 3.48 -6.26 -0.62
N LYS A 55 2.33 -6.87 -0.95
CA LYS A 55 2.24 -8.33 -0.89
C LYS A 55 3.26 -8.92 -1.86
N MET A 56 4.05 -9.88 -1.39
CA MET A 56 5.10 -10.50 -2.19
C MET A 56 4.57 -11.09 -3.49
N ALA A 57 3.39 -11.70 -3.48
CA ALA A 57 2.69 -12.10 -4.70
C ALA A 57 1.75 -10.98 -5.19
N GLN A 58 2.07 -10.41 -6.35
CA GLN A 58 1.21 -9.47 -7.07
C GLN A 58 0.52 -10.17 -8.22
N CYS A 59 -0.74 -9.82 -8.51
CA CYS A 59 -1.33 -10.21 -9.78
C CYS A 59 -2.22 -9.14 -10.37
N ASN A 60 -2.07 -8.96 -11.67
CA ASN A 60 -2.89 -8.10 -12.49
C ASN A 60 -4.19 -8.83 -12.87
N GLY A 61 -5.31 -8.39 -12.29
CA GLY A 61 -6.62 -8.99 -12.55
C GLY A 61 -7.09 -8.85 -14.02
N SER A 62 -6.61 -7.83 -14.74
CA SER A 62 -6.97 -7.60 -16.14
C SER A 62 -6.30 -8.60 -17.08
N THR A 63 -5.03 -8.93 -16.83
CA THR A 63 -4.25 -9.82 -17.70
C THR A 63 -4.19 -11.27 -17.19
N GLY A 64 -4.52 -11.48 -15.91
CA GLY A 64 -4.43 -12.78 -15.24
C GLY A 64 -2.99 -13.20 -14.88
N TYR A 65 -2.00 -12.33 -15.08
CA TYR A 65 -0.61 -12.61 -14.72
C TYR A 65 -0.32 -12.26 -13.27
N CYS A 66 0.36 -13.18 -12.59
CA CYS A 66 0.93 -13.01 -11.26
C CYS A 66 2.46 -13.04 -11.32
N TYR A 67 3.12 -12.28 -10.46
CA TYR A 67 4.58 -12.24 -10.30
C TYR A 67 4.96 -11.96 -8.85
N CYS A 68 6.20 -12.28 -8.50
CA CYS A 68 6.75 -11.96 -7.20
C CYS A 68 7.37 -10.56 -7.20
N VAL A 69 7.27 -9.85 -6.09
CA VAL A 69 7.91 -8.56 -5.84
C VAL A 69 8.61 -8.55 -4.48
N ASP A 70 9.60 -7.69 -4.35
CA ASP A 70 10.16 -7.31 -3.06
C ASP A 70 9.12 -6.54 -2.21
N PRO A 71 8.83 -6.94 -0.96
CA PRO A 71 7.77 -6.33 -0.16
C PRO A 71 7.97 -4.84 0.14
N LYS A 72 9.22 -4.36 0.22
CA LYS A 72 9.52 -2.97 0.58
C LYS A 72 9.52 -2.03 -0.61
N THR A 73 10.02 -2.50 -1.74
CA THR A 73 10.25 -1.68 -2.93
C THR A 73 9.22 -1.92 -4.03
N GLY A 74 8.49 -3.03 -4.00
CA GLY A 74 7.57 -3.43 -5.07
C GLY A 74 8.28 -3.90 -6.35
N LYS A 75 9.61 -3.99 -6.35
CA LYS A 75 10.39 -4.41 -7.51
C LYS A 75 10.16 -5.89 -7.80
N GLN A 76 9.80 -6.21 -9.04
CA GLN A 76 9.58 -7.59 -9.47
C GLN A 76 10.86 -8.44 -9.31
N ASN A 77 10.72 -9.60 -8.66
CA ASN A 77 11.76 -10.60 -8.45
C ASN A 77 11.26 -11.99 -8.91
N GLY A 78 11.22 -12.19 -10.22
CA GLY A 78 10.80 -13.47 -10.80
C GLY A 78 10.03 -13.30 -12.09
N GLU A 79 9.57 -14.42 -12.63
CA GLU A 79 8.80 -14.46 -13.87
C GLU A 79 7.30 -14.22 -13.61
N ALA A 80 6.66 -13.54 -14.56
CA ALA A 80 5.21 -13.42 -14.57
C ALA A 80 4.59 -14.70 -15.15
N LYS A 81 3.66 -15.31 -14.41
CA LYS A 81 2.94 -16.53 -14.80
C LYS A 81 1.43 -16.29 -14.75
N ARG A 82 0.66 -16.94 -15.62
CA ARG A 82 -0.81 -16.86 -15.55
C ARG A 82 -1.33 -17.70 -14.40
N GLY A 83 -2.30 -17.17 -13.64
CA GLY A 83 -2.83 -17.85 -12.45
C GLY A 83 -1.90 -17.72 -11.25
N GLY A 84 -2.06 -18.57 -10.23
CA GLY A 84 -1.36 -18.41 -8.94
C GLY A 84 0.17 -18.52 -9.03
N VAL A 85 0.87 -17.61 -8.35
CA VAL A 85 2.33 -17.65 -8.17
C VAL A 85 2.67 -18.03 -6.73
N LYS A 86 3.65 -18.93 -6.54
CA LYS A 86 4.26 -19.20 -5.24
C LYS A 86 5.54 -18.37 -5.14
N CYS A 87 5.52 -17.40 -4.25
CA CYS A 87 6.71 -16.63 -3.92
C CYS A 87 7.28 -17.24 -2.64
N ASN A 88 8.55 -17.63 -2.68
CA ASN A 88 9.30 -18.00 -1.48
C ASN A 88 10.05 -16.73 -1.04
N SER A 89 9.87 -16.33 0.22
CA SER A 89 10.57 -15.19 0.83
C SER A 89 12.06 -15.43 0.91
#